data_AF-A0A1I6E159-F1
#
_entry.id   AF-A0A1I6E159-F1
#
_cell.length_a   1.000
_cell.length_b   1.000
_cell.length_c   1.000
_cell.angle_alpha   90.00
_cell.angle_beta   90.00
_cell.angle_gamma   90.00
#
_symmetry.space_group_name_H-M   'P 1'
#
loop_
_entity.id
_entity.type
_entity.pdbx_description
1 polymer ?
#
loop_
_entity_poly.entity_id
_entity_poly.type
_entity_poly.pdbx_seq_one_letter_code
_entity_poly.pdbx_strand_id
1 'polypeptide(L)' 'MAIGSRLPGDLVFRGRSDNDPDPTAHVAICLGGNKILEASPPRNGQSIRISDLHNHGTPYSKVRRIFG' A
#
# COMPACT_ATOMS: atom_id res chain seq x y z
N MET A 1 -11.03 -8.88 -6.69
CA MET A 1 -9.66 -8.32 -6.49
C MET A 1 -9.40 -8.20 -4.99
N ALA A 2 -8.33 -8.79 -4.45
CA ALA A 2 -8.05 -8.84 -3.01
C ALA A 2 -8.02 -7.46 -2.31
N ILE A 3 -7.69 -6.41 -3.05
CA ILE A 3 -7.70 -5.03 -2.55
C ILE A 3 -9.10 -4.54 -2.13
N GLY A 4 -10.18 -5.08 -2.70
CA GLY A 4 -11.57 -4.65 -2.43
C GLY A 4 -12.10 -5.04 -1.05
N SER A 5 -11.49 -6.03 -0.39
CA SER A 5 -11.90 -6.54 0.93
C SER A 5 -11.00 -6.07 2.08
N ARG A 6 -10.11 -5.10 1.82
CA ARG A 6 -9.22 -4.53 2.83
C ARG A 6 -10.00 -3.77 3.92
N LEU A 7 -9.53 -3.86 5.15
CA LEU A 7 -10.04 -3.13 6.31
C LEU A 7 -8.95 -2.22 6.89
N PRO A 8 -9.31 -1.22 7.72
CA PRO A 8 -8.34 -0.47 8.49
C PRO A 8 -7.41 -1.41 9.28
N GLY A 9 -6.10 -1.16 9.22
CA GLY A 9 -5.06 -2.00 9.84
C GLY A 9 -4.47 -3.09 8.95
N ASP A 10 -5.09 -3.39 7.80
CA ASP A 10 -4.49 -4.34 6.85
C ASP A 10 -3.22 -3.76 6.20
N LEU A 11 -2.23 -4.62 5.95
CA LEU A 11 -1.09 -4.29 5.10
C LEU A 11 -1.50 -4.43 3.63
N VAL A 12 -1.18 -3.42 2.83
CA VAL A 12 -1.36 -3.43 1.37
C VAL A 12 -0.01 -3.37 0.67
N PHE A 13 0.18 -4.16 -0.38
CA PHE A 13 1.47 -4.28 -1.08
C PHE A 13 1.36 -3.88 -2.55
N ARG A 14 2.39 -3.18 -3.03
CA ARG A 14 2.52 -2.71 -4.41
C ARG A 14 3.74 -3.33 -5.07
N GLY A 15 3.59 -3.79 -6.30
CA GLY A 15 4.67 -4.27 -7.14
C GLY A 15 5.47 -3.15 -7.83
N ARG A 16 6.66 -3.46 -8.35
CA ARG A 16 7.39 -2.59 -9.29
C ARG A 16 6.71 -2.51 -10.66
N SER A 17 6.17 -3.63 -11.15
CA SER A 17 5.43 -3.76 -12.41
C SER A 17 4.54 -5.00 -12.37
N ASP A 18 3.63 -5.12 -13.35
CA ASP A 18 2.71 -6.26 -13.47
C ASP A 18 3.37 -7.54 -14.03
N ASN A 19 4.62 -7.45 -14.52
CA ASN A 19 5.33 -8.54 -15.22
C ASN A 19 6.48 -9.16 -14.42
N ASP A 20 6.67 -8.77 -13.15
CA ASP A 20 7.76 -9.26 -12.30
C ASP A 20 7.19 -10.27 -11.27
N PRO A 21 7.68 -11.53 -11.23
CA PRO A 21 7.07 -12.62 -10.47
C PRO A 21 7.20 -12.48 -8.95
N ASP A 22 8.11 -11.64 -8.44
CA ASP A 22 8.07 -11.24 -7.02
C ASP A 22 8.47 -9.77 -6.81
N PRO A 23 7.55 -8.83 -7.11
CA PRO A 23 7.92 -7.45 -7.38
C PRO A 23 7.68 -6.53 -6.20
N THR A 24 7.43 -7.05 -4.99
CA THR A 24 6.95 -6.22 -3.87
C THR A 24 7.93 -5.08 -3.59
N ALA A 25 7.53 -3.88 -3.96
CA ALA A 25 8.37 -2.68 -3.94
C ALA A 25 8.03 -1.76 -2.78
N HIS A 26 6.81 -1.90 -2.26
CA HIS A 26 6.26 -1.00 -1.27
C HIS A 26 5.15 -1.67 -0.48
N VAL A 27 5.05 -1.28 0.80
CA VAL A 27 4.00 -1.70 1.73
C VAL A 27 3.47 -0.48 2.45
N ALA A 28 2.17 -0.47 2.73
CA ALA A 28 1.50 0.58 3.50
C ALA A 28 0.41 -0.02 4.39
N ILE A 29 -0.05 0.74 5.38
CA ILE A 29 -1.16 0.35 6.26
C ILE A 29 -2.44 1.00 5.72
N CYS A 30 -3.47 0.19 5.49
CA CYS A 30 -4.80 0.67 5.12
C CYS A 30 -5.45 1.41 6.29
N LEU A 31 -6.01 2.60 6.03
CA LEU A 31 -6.77 3.37 7.02
C LEU A 31 -8.29 3.35 6.77
N GLY A 32 -8.73 2.65 5.72
CA GLY A 32 -10.09 2.76 5.18
C GLY A 32 -10.26 3.98 4.28
N GLY A 33 -11.43 4.15 3.67
CA GLY A 33 -11.76 5.34 2.85
C GLY A 33 -10.75 5.63 1.73
N ASN A 34 -10.15 4.60 1.13
CA ASN A 34 -9.06 4.71 0.14
C ASN A 34 -7.78 5.42 0.63
N LYS A 35 -7.59 5.59 1.94
CA LYS A 35 -6.38 6.17 2.52
C LYS A 35 -5.42 5.09 3.03
N ILE A 36 -4.13 5.42 2.97
CA ILE A 36 -3.03 4.61 3.49
C ILE A 36 -2.08 5.46 4.33
N LEU A 37 -1.47 4.85 5.35
CA LEU A 37 -0.28 5.37 6.02
C LEU A 37 0.94 4.71 5.39
N GLU A 38 1.86 5.51 4.85
CA GLU A 38 3.03 5.00 4.12
C GLU A 38 4.33 5.73 4.47
N ALA A 39 5.44 5.06 4.16
CA ALA A 39 6.80 5.61 4.18
C ALA A 39 7.34 5.76 2.74
N SER A 40 7.12 6.91 2.12
CA SER A 40 7.42 7.16 0.70
C SER A 40 8.41 8.32 0.51
N PRO A 41 9.00 8.55 -0.69
CA PRO A 41 9.89 9.69 -0.92
C PRO A 41 9.23 10.98 -0.43
N PRO A 42 9.98 11.90 0.22
CA PRO A 42 11.39 12.23 -0.07
C PRO A 42 12.47 11.58 0.80
N ARG A 43 12.21 10.52 1.59
CA ARG A 43 13.23 9.84 2.44
C ARG A 43 13.87 10.75 3.51
N ASN A 44 13.11 11.74 3.99
CA ASN A 44 13.46 12.60 5.12
C ASN A 44 12.34 12.59 6.18
N GLY A 45 12.32 13.54 7.11
CA GLY A 45 11.29 13.65 8.16
C GLY A 45 9.84 13.78 7.65
N GLN A 46 9.64 14.04 6.35
CA GLN A 46 8.33 14.10 5.69
C GLN A 46 7.96 12.79 4.96
N SER A 47 8.71 11.71 5.18
CA SER A 47 8.46 10.43 4.48
C SER A 47 7.21 9.71 4.97
N ILE A 48 6.84 9.91 6.23
CA ILE A 48 5.66 9.27 6.82
C ILE A 48 4.47 10.18 6.57
N ARG A 49 3.50 9.70 5.80
CA ARG A 49 2.31 10.49 5.44
C ARG A 49 1.08 9.64 5.22
N ILE A 50 -0.06 10.31 5.24
CA ILE A 50 -1.32 9.78 4.72
C ILE A 50 -1.42 10.14 3.24
N SER A 51 -1.73 9.16 2.40
CA SER A 51 -1.95 9.37 0.96
C SER A 51 -3.12 8.53 0.44
N ASP A 52 -3.56 8.84 -0.77
CA ASP A 52 -4.55 8.05 -1.48
C ASP A 52 -3.93 6.75 -2.01
N LEU A 53 -4.62 5.63 -1.81
CA LEU A 53 -4.23 4.29 -2.25
C LEU A 53 -3.91 4.23 -3.75
N HIS A 54 -4.57 5.07 -4.54
CA HIS A 54 -4.47 5.12 -6.00
C HIS A 54 -3.49 6.17 -6.54
N ASN A 55 -2.80 6.92 -5.67
CA ASN A 55 -1.90 8.00 -6.07
C ASN A 55 -0.47 7.52 -6.42
N HIS A 56 -0.35 6.32 -6.97
CA HIS A 56 0.92 5.72 -7.33
C HIS A 56 0.86 5.09 -8.72
N GLY A 57 1.99 5.10 -9.44
CA GLY A 57 2.06 4.61 -10.82
C GLY A 57 1.69 3.13 -11.00
N THR A 58 1.95 2.30 -9.99
CA THR A 58 1.49 0.90 -9.95
C THR A 58 0.44 0.70 -8.85
N PRO A 59 -0.60 -0.11 -9.09
CA PRO A 59 -1.65 -0.35 -8.10
C PRO A 59 -1.19 -1.29 -6.98
N TYR A 60 -1.76 -1.10 -5.79
CA TYR A 60 -1.70 -2.10 -4.73
C TYR A 60 -2.60 -3.28 -5.09
N SER A 61 -2.07 -4.50 -5.01
CA SER A 61 -2.76 -5.70 -5.49
C SER A 61 -2.90 -6.80 -4.44
N LYS A 62 -2.00 -6.83 -3.44
CA LYS A 62 -2.03 -7.83 -2.36
C LYS A 62 -2.41 -7.18 -1.04
N VAL A 63 -3.13 -7.92 -0.20
CA VAL A 63 -3.57 -7.51 1.13
C VAL A 63 -3.21 -8.59 2.15
N ARG A 64 -2.71 -8.19 3.32
CA ARG A 64 -2.46 -9.09 4.45
C ARG A 64 -3.04 -8.50 5.73
N ARG A 65 -3.96 -9.23 6.35
CA ARG A 65 -4.42 -8.94 7.71
C ARG A 65 -3.43 -9.51 8.71
N ILE A 66 -3.00 -8.68 9.66
CA ILE A 66 -2.06 -9.06 10.72
C ILE A 66 -2.77 -9.21 12.06
N PHE A 67 -3.78 -8.38 12.31
CA PHE A 67 -4.61 -8.42 13.52
C PHE A 67 -6.02 -8.88 13.14
N GLY A 68 -6.44 -10.01 13.71
CA GLY A 68 -7.70 -10.68 13.42
C GLY A 68 -7.66 -12.13 13.89
#